data_AF-A0A1H8TCT0-F1
#
_entry.id   AF-A0A1H8TCT0-F1
#
_cell.length_a   1.000
_cell.length_b   1.000
_cell.length_c   1.000
_cell.angle_alpha   90.00
_cell.angle_beta   90.00
_cell.angle_gamma   90.00
#
_symmetry.space_group_name_H-M   'P 1'
#
loop_
_entity.id
_entity.type
_entity.pdbx_description
1 polymer ?
#
loop_
_entity_poly.entity_id
_entity_poly.type
_entity_poly.pdbx_seq_one_letter_code
_entity_poly.pdbx_strand_id
1 'polypeptide(L)'
;MARRAAKREKPGRETPDREGPDHGTPAGPGGEGAPDAAPAAVPWREGRNAAARARLEKSLPAVFPVPVLRHALARPLVPPTPRLAVESYWRHHILRADRLARALAARSGQPEGWTWRLGTASPEAAGPRKGGRGSGTAGEDLSEKGLPFSFRMPPAPFREGPHALGKGHCCVCGQPVYRFGWHRDLWGTGAPNRNAAWHAACVAAWKFWIAPTDHVKELKRRQGHRCAQSGKRLLRTAEIDHRVPLYRIWREERARPWPALLAYWGVPNLQVVNRAIHVDKCAAEAGERASVRRAGGAPDEPFGPAALDLVLSGDPLSGPGEG
;
A
#
# COMPACT_ATOMS: atom_id res chain seq x y z
N MET A 1 4.82 -45.00 -36.86
CA MET A 1 3.96 -45.92 -37.64
C MET A 1 3.83 -47.21 -36.83
N ALA A 2 2.83 -47.29 -35.92
CA ALA A 2 1.64 -48.17 -35.99
C ALA A 2 2.00 -49.68 -35.93
N ARG A 3 1.46 -50.58 -35.07
CA ARG A 3 0.06 -50.88 -34.72
C ARG A 3 0.02 -51.78 -33.44
N ARG A 4 -0.85 -51.47 -32.45
CA ARG A 4 -2.05 -52.20 -31.95
C ARG A 4 -1.93 -53.68 -31.52
N ALA A 5 -2.36 -53.99 -30.28
CA ALA A 5 -3.36 -55.00 -29.83
C ALA A 5 -3.25 -55.22 -28.29
N ALA A 6 -4.20 -54.76 -27.46
CA ALA A 6 -5.42 -55.43 -26.95
C ALA A 6 -5.19 -56.49 -25.83
N LYS A 7 -5.76 -56.27 -24.63
CA LYS A 7 -6.02 -57.35 -23.64
C LYS A 7 -7.18 -57.04 -22.66
N ARG A 8 -8.30 -57.73 -22.90
CA ARG A 8 -9.28 -58.42 -22.01
C ARG A 8 -10.02 -57.71 -20.86
N GLU A 9 -11.35 -57.76 -20.97
CA GLU A 9 -12.38 -57.70 -19.92
C GLU A 9 -12.56 -59.02 -19.12
N LYS A 10 -13.20 -58.89 -17.94
CA LYS A 10 -14.08 -59.88 -17.28
C LYS A 10 -15.13 -59.15 -16.40
N PRO A 11 -16.27 -59.79 -16.04
CA PRO A 11 -17.60 -59.16 -16.14
C PRO A 11 -18.39 -58.99 -14.81
N GLY A 12 -19.40 -58.11 -14.86
CA GLY A 12 -20.81 -58.34 -14.49
C GLY A 12 -21.22 -58.74 -13.07
N ARG A 13 -22.08 -57.91 -12.44
CA ARG A 13 -23.16 -58.37 -11.56
C ARG A 13 -24.40 -57.46 -11.69
N GLU A 14 -25.54 -58.11 -11.85
CA GLU A 14 -26.86 -57.61 -12.25
C GLU A 14 -27.88 -57.61 -11.09
N THR A 15 -28.91 -56.74 -11.22
CA THR A 15 -30.34 -56.85 -10.79
C THR A 15 -30.75 -56.57 -9.33
N PRO A 16 -32.05 -56.28 -9.02
CA PRO A 16 -33.05 -55.43 -9.72
C PRO A 16 -34.00 -54.64 -8.77
N ASP A 17 -35.00 -53.99 -9.39
CA ASP A 17 -36.09 -53.09 -8.95
C ASP A 17 -37.01 -53.51 -7.79
N ARG A 18 -37.67 -52.50 -7.17
CA ARG A 18 -39.05 -52.59 -6.61
C ARG A 18 -39.70 -51.23 -6.37
N GLU A 19 -40.93 -51.07 -6.87
CA GLU A 19 -41.82 -49.89 -6.79
C GLU A 19 -42.79 -49.91 -5.57
N GLY A 20 -43.14 -48.71 -5.07
CA GLY A 20 -44.44 -48.27 -4.51
C GLY A 20 -44.86 -48.65 -3.07
N PRO A 21 -45.78 -47.91 -2.39
CA PRO A 21 -46.72 -46.92 -2.93
C PRO A 21 -46.91 -45.58 -2.16
N ASP A 22 -47.75 -44.77 -2.79
CA ASP A 22 -48.37 -43.46 -2.56
C ASP A 22 -48.94 -43.12 -1.17
N HIS A 23 -48.89 -41.82 -0.79
CA HIS A 23 -49.91 -41.12 0.01
C HIS A 23 -49.86 -39.58 -0.14
N GLY A 24 -50.85 -39.01 -0.83
CA GLY A 24 -51.63 -37.86 -0.34
C GLY A 24 -51.15 -36.41 -0.55
N THR A 25 -51.69 -35.75 -1.58
CA THR A 25 -51.74 -34.28 -1.87
C THR A 25 -52.47 -33.47 -0.76
N PRO A 26 -52.34 -32.12 -0.64
CA PRO A 26 -52.98 -31.19 -1.59
C PRO A 26 -52.16 -29.93 -1.97
N ALA A 27 -52.59 -29.35 -3.10
CA ALA A 27 -52.11 -28.14 -3.74
C ALA A 27 -52.41 -26.83 -2.97
N GLY A 28 -51.59 -25.81 -3.19
CA GLY A 28 -51.84 -24.41 -2.85
C GLY A 28 -50.71 -23.49 -3.36
N PRO A 29 -51.01 -22.26 -3.83
CA PRO A 29 -50.42 -21.74 -5.06
C PRO A 29 -49.32 -20.68 -4.86
N GLY A 30 -48.50 -20.53 -5.90
CA GLY A 30 -48.09 -19.23 -6.43
C GLY A 30 -47.33 -18.29 -5.49
N GLY A 31 -46.02 -18.20 -5.67
CA GLY A 31 -45.22 -17.15 -5.07
C GLY A 31 -43.80 -17.20 -5.57
N GLU A 32 -43.57 -16.67 -6.77
CA GLU A 32 -42.24 -16.27 -7.24
C GLU A 32 -41.66 -15.27 -6.24
N GLY A 33 -40.89 -15.77 -5.28
CA GLY A 33 -40.06 -14.95 -4.40
C GLY A 33 -38.68 -14.78 -5.00
N ALA A 34 -38.56 -13.89 -5.99
CA ALA A 34 -37.26 -13.39 -6.41
C ALA A 34 -36.53 -12.80 -5.19
N PRO A 35 -35.23 -13.08 -4.95
CA PRO A 35 -34.46 -12.32 -3.98
C PRO A 35 -34.06 -10.97 -4.58
N ASP A 36 -35.03 -10.07 -4.76
CA ASP A 36 -34.78 -8.67 -5.10
C ASP A 36 -35.04 -7.78 -3.90
N ALA A 37 -33.97 -7.46 -3.17
CA ALA A 37 -33.96 -6.35 -2.23
C ALA A 37 -32.57 -5.69 -2.16
N ALA A 38 -32.22 -4.92 -3.19
CA ALA A 38 -31.33 -3.77 -3.03
C ALA A 38 -31.88 -2.44 -3.64
N PRO A 39 -33.10 -1.96 -3.30
CA PRO A 39 -33.56 -0.63 -3.74
C PRO A 39 -33.32 0.50 -2.71
N ALA A 40 -33.04 0.22 -1.44
CA ALA A 40 -32.90 1.25 -0.39
C ALA A 40 -31.54 1.99 -0.39
N ALA A 41 -30.52 1.48 -1.11
CA ALA A 41 -29.17 2.01 -1.04
C ALA A 41 -28.94 3.26 -1.93
N VAL A 42 -29.71 3.39 -3.02
CA VAL A 42 -29.61 4.51 -3.98
C VAL A 42 -30.17 5.80 -3.38
N PRO A 43 -31.38 5.82 -2.77
CA PRO A 43 -31.92 7.04 -2.14
C PRO A 43 -31.05 7.57 -0.99
N TRP A 44 -30.48 6.67 -0.18
CA TRP A 44 -29.55 7.08 0.88
C TRP A 44 -28.27 7.71 0.33
N ARG A 45 -27.67 7.13 -0.73
CA ARG A 45 -26.45 7.67 -1.35
C ARG A 45 -26.72 9.04 -1.98
N GLU A 46 -27.85 9.21 -2.65
CA GLU A 46 -28.24 10.46 -3.29
C GLU A 46 -28.44 11.58 -2.26
N GLY A 47 -29.25 11.34 -1.22
CA GLY A 47 -29.46 12.33 -0.14
C GLY A 47 -28.16 12.68 0.58
N ARG A 48 -27.32 11.69 0.87
CA ARG A 48 -25.99 11.91 1.47
C ARG A 48 -25.07 12.72 0.55
N ASN A 49 -25.06 12.44 -0.74
CA ASN A 49 -24.24 13.17 -1.70
C ASN A 49 -24.75 14.58 -1.93
N ALA A 50 -26.06 14.81 -1.96
CA ALA A 50 -26.64 16.15 -2.05
C ALA A 50 -26.20 17.01 -0.86
N ALA A 51 -26.33 16.49 0.37
CA ALA A 51 -25.86 17.18 1.58
C ALA A 51 -24.34 17.41 1.57
N ALA A 52 -23.55 16.43 1.11
CA ALA A 52 -22.10 16.58 1.01
C ALA A 52 -21.68 17.61 -0.05
N ARG A 53 -22.37 17.67 -1.20
CA ARG A 53 -22.14 18.67 -2.25
C ARG A 53 -22.43 20.07 -1.75
N ALA A 54 -23.59 20.28 -1.11
CA ALA A 54 -23.94 21.58 -0.54
C ALA A 54 -22.90 22.07 0.50
N ARG A 55 -22.40 21.16 1.37
CA ARG A 55 -21.33 21.48 2.33
C ARG A 55 -20.00 21.79 1.67
N LEU A 56 -19.63 21.01 0.65
CA LEU A 56 -18.41 21.24 -0.11
C LEU A 56 -18.48 22.61 -0.78
N GLU A 57 -19.54 22.89 -1.53
CA GLU A 57 -19.77 24.15 -2.24
C GLU A 57 -19.71 25.36 -1.30
N LYS A 58 -20.42 25.31 -0.17
CA LYS A 58 -20.38 26.37 0.86
C LYS A 58 -18.98 26.66 1.40
N SER A 59 -18.08 25.67 1.39
CA SER A 59 -16.74 25.79 1.98
C SER A 59 -15.61 25.90 0.95
N LEU A 60 -15.93 25.90 -0.35
CA LEU A 60 -14.95 26.08 -1.41
C LEU A 60 -14.39 27.51 -1.39
N PRO A 61 -13.05 27.68 -1.37
CA PRO A 61 -12.46 28.99 -1.63
C PRO A 61 -12.64 29.39 -3.11
N ALA A 62 -12.55 30.69 -3.40
CA ALA A 62 -12.61 31.23 -4.76
C ALA A 62 -11.60 30.56 -5.71
N VAL A 63 -10.39 30.28 -5.22
CA VAL A 63 -9.37 29.50 -5.93
C VAL A 63 -9.30 28.10 -5.35
N PHE A 64 -9.72 27.09 -6.13
CA PHE A 64 -9.59 25.68 -5.77
C PHE A 64 -9.16 24.84 -6.98
N PRO A 65 -8.28 23.82 -6.84
CA PRO A 65 -7.78 23.08 -7.99
C PRO A 65 -8.91 22.34 -8.74
N VAL A 66 -9.16 22.75 -9.99
CA VAL A 66 -10.21 22.17 -10.84
C VAL A 66 -10.11 20.64 -10.97
N PRO A 67 -8.91 20.02 -11.16
CA PRO A 67 -8.80 18.57 -11.21
C PRO A 67 -9.23 17.87 -9.91
N VAL A 68 -9.01 18.51 -8.75
CA VAL A 68 -9.41 17.98 -7.44
C VAL A 68 -10.93 18.06 -7.29
N LEU A 69 -11.54 19.19 -7.67
CA LEU A 69 -12.99 19.35 -7.62
C LEU A 69 -13.71 18.37 -8.55
N ARG A 70 -13.25 18.26 -9.80
CA ARG A 70 -13.79 17.31 -10.77
C ARG A 70 -13.73 15.88 -10.24
N HIS A 71 -12.58 15.48 -9.69
CA HIS A 71 -12.42 14.16 -9.06
C HIS A 71 -13.40 13.96 -7.89
N ALA A 72 -13.51 14.95 -7.01
CA ALA A 72 -14.38 14.90 -5.84
C ALA A 72 -15.86 14.70 -6.21
N LEU A 73 -16.35 15.46 -7.20
CA LEU A 73 -17.75 15.38 -7.66
C LEU A 73 -18.06 14.07 -8.40
N ALA A 74 -17.04 13.45 -9.02
CA ALA A 74 -17.15 12.16 -9.69
C ALA A 74 -17.06 10.95 -8.73
N ARG A 75 -16.88 11.16 -7.41
CA ARG A 75 -16.82 10.05 -6.45
C ARG A 75 -18.22 9.48 -6.19
N PRO A 76 -18.35 8.15 -5.99
CA PRO A 76 -19.61 7.55 -5.55
C PRO A 76 -20.13 8.13 -4.23
N LEU A 77 -19.22 8.52 -3.33
CA LEU A 77 -19.51 9.30 -2.14
C LEU A 77 -18.70 10.60 -2.19
N VAL A 78 -19.38 11.73 -2.29
CA VAL A 78 -18.76 13.05 -2.43
C VAL A 78 -18.09 13.43 -1.10
N PRO A 79 -16.80 13.83 -1.11
CA PRO A 79 -16.15 14.32 0.10
C PRO A 79 -16.78 15.66 0.51
N PRO A 80 -17.26 15.82 1.77
CA PRO A 80 -18.06 16.97 2.17
C PRO A 80 -17.25 18.24 2.45
N THR A 81 -15.90 18.19 2.37
CA THR A 81 -15.03 19.34 2.65
C THR A 81 -13.87 19.42 1.65
N PRO A 82 -13.32 20.62 1.38
CA PRO A 82 -12.19 20.81 0.47
C PRO A 82 -10.95 20.00 0.89
N ARG A 83 -10.70 19.88 2.20
CA ARG A 83 -9.61 19.04 2.72
C ARG A 83 -9.80 17.58 2.33
N LEU A 84 -10.99 17.03 2.55
CA LEU A 84 -11.29 15.64 2.20
C LEU A 84 -11.29 15.42 0.68
N ALA A 85 -11.66 16.44 -0.11
CA ALA A 85 -11.53 16.42 -1.56
C ALA A 85 -10.06 16.30 -2.01
N VAL A 86 -9.17 17.11 -1.42
CA VAL A 86 -7.72 17.05 -1.67
C VAL A 86 -7.15 15.68 -1.25
N GLU A 87 -7.48 15.19 -0.06
CA GLU A 87 -7.02 13.88 0.41
C GLU A 87 -7.53 12.74 -0.50
N SER A 88 -8.81 12.76 -0.89
CA SER A 88 -9.40 11.79 -1.81
C SER A 88 -8.70 11.81 -3.16
N TYR A 89 -8.41 12.99 -3.72
CA TYR A 89 -7.72 13.11 -4.98
C TYR A 89 -6.34 12.45 -4.94
N TRP A 90 -5.50 12.75 -3.96
CA TRP A 90 -4.15 12.18 -3.88
C TRP A 90 -4.15 10.66 -3.65
N ARG A 91 -5.09 10.14 -2.83
CA ARG A 91 -5.24 8.69 -2.63
C ARG A 91 -5.56 7.92 -3.91
N HIS A 92 -6.30 8.53 -4.84
CA HIS A 92 -6.65 7.90 -6.13
C HIS A 92 -5.65 8.19 -7.25
N HIS A 93 -4.71 9.11 -7.02
CA HIS A 93 -3.68 9.48 -7.99
C HIS A 93 -2.29 9.13 -7.44
N ILE A 94 -2.14 7.90 -6.96
CA ILE A 94 -0.97 7.48 -6.16
C ILE A 94 0.36 7.62 -6.90
N LEU A 95 0.38 7.33 -8.20
CA LEU A 95 1.59 7.49 -9.04
C LEU A 95 1.96 8.96 -9.24
N ARG A 96 0.97 9.86 -9.22
CA ARG A 96 1.19 11.32 -9.27
C ARG A 96 1.67 11.81 -7.90
N ALA A 97 1.14 11.25 -6.81
CA ALA A 97 1.57 11.54 -5.45
C ALA A 97 3.05 11.16 -5.25
N ASP A 98 3.46 9.95 -5.65
CA ASP A 98 4.87 9.50 -5.63
C ASP A 98 5.77 10.50 -6.35
N ARG A 99 5.44 10.81 -7.62
CA ARG A 99 6.26 11.70 -8.45
C ARG A 99 6.38 13.08 -7.83
N LEU A 100 5.27 13.64 -7.33
CA LEU A 100 5.27 14.94 -6.70
C LEU A 100 6.07 14.94 -5.39
N ALA A 101 5.89 13.94 -4.52
CA ALA A 101 6.62 13.86 -3.26
C ALA A 101 8.14 13.79 -3.48
N ARG A 102 8.61 12.99 -4.45
CA ARG A 102 10.03 12.94 -4.81
C ARG A 102 10.54 14.23 -5.43
N ALA A 103 9.73 14.89 -6.27
CA ALA A 103 10.10 16.20 -6.82
C ALA A 103 10.20 17.29 -5.74
N LEU A 104 9.31 17.27 -4.74
CA LEU A 104 9.36 18.19 -3.59
C LEU A 104 10.59 17.91 -2.72
N ALA A 105 10.92 16.64 -2.48
CA ALA A 105 12.14 16.25 -1.76
C ALA A 105 13.40 16.72 -2.50
N ALA A 106 13.44 16.56 -3.83
CA ALA A 106 14.54 17.05 -4.65
C ALA A 106 14.70 18.58 -4.57
N ARG A 107 13.60 19.34 -4.45
CA ARG A 107 13.65 20.80 -4.24
C ARG A 107 14.17 21.20 -2.87
N SER A 108 13.97 20.37 -1.84
CA SER A 108 14.51 20.62 -0.50
C SER A 108 15.98 20.21 -0.37
N GLY A 109 16.40 19.17 -1.11
CA GLY A 109 17.70 18.56 -0.88
C GLY A 109 17.76 17.81 0.45
N GLN A 110 18.92 17.23 0.74
CA GLN A 110 19.19 16.67 2.05
C GLN A 110 19.63 17.78 3.01
N PRO A 111 19.29 17.70 4.32
CA PRO A 111 19.87 18.60 5.31
C PRO A 111 21.40 18.47 5.36
N GLU A 112 22.07 19.55 5.74
CA GLU A 112 23.51 19.54 5.97
C GLU A 112 23.90 18.51 7.04
N GLY A 113 24.98 17.78 6.78
CA GLY A 113 25.47 16.71 7.67
C GLY A 113 24.58 15.47 7.76
N TRP A 114 23.43 15.42 7.07
CA TRP A 114 22.55 14.27 7.12
C TRP A 114 23.14 13.06 6.39
N THR A 115 23.03 11.88 7.01
CA THR A 115 23.34 10.59 6.41
C THR A 115 22.23 9.59 6.72
N TRP A 116 22.02 8.62 5.84
CA TRP A 116 21.00 7.59 6.09
C TRP A 116 21.48 6.59 7.15
N ARG A 117 20.86 6.64 8.33
CA ARG A 117 21.09 5.76 9.47
C ARG A 117 19.77 5.15 9.98
N LEU A 118 19.89 4.05 10.74
CA LEU A 118 18.76 3.41 11.41
C LEU A 118 18.82 3.74 12.91
N GLY A 119 17.65 3.78 13.55
CA GLY A 119 17.54 3.88 15.01
C GLY A 119 17.75 2.52 15.66
N THR A 120 18.16 2.51 16.93
CA THR A 120 18.49 1.28 17.67
C THR A 120 17.34 0.74 18.51
N ALA A 121 16.34 1.56 18.85
CA ALA A 121 15.22 1.10 19.67
C ALA A 121 14.34 0.05 18.96
N SER A 122 13.87 -0.98 19.67
CA SER A 122 12.95 -1.98 19.10
C SER A 122 11.53 -1.40 18.94
N PRO A 123 10.73 -1.82 17.92
CA PRO A 123 9.30 -1.51 17.85
C PRO A 123 8.52 -1.88 19.13
N GLU A 124 8.98 -2.87 19.89
CA GLU A 124 8.37 -3.34 21.14
C GLU A 124 8.58 -2.37 22.31
N ALA A 125 9.69 -1.64 22.31
CA ALA A 125 9.96 -0.57 23.27
C ALA A 125 9.12 0.69 22.96
N ALA A 126 8.65 0.84 21.72
CA ALA A 126 7.74 1.89 21.30
C ALA A 126 6.29 1.42 21.44
N GLY A 127 5.75 1.47 22.67
CA GLY A 127 4.34 1.16 22.96
C GLY A 127 3.33 1.84 22.00
N PRO A 128 2.06 1.38 21.99
CA PRO A 128 1.09 1.73 20.94
C PRO A 128 0.93 3.24 20.78
N ARG A 129 1.47 3.80 19.68
CA ARG A 129 1.32 5.22 19.35
C ARG A 129 -0.10 5.49 18.88
N LYS A 130 -1.01 5.72 19.83
CA LYS A 130 -2.32 6.32 19.56
C LYS A 130 -2.09 7.73 19.04
N GLY A 131 -2.60 8.04 17.85
CA GLY A 131 -2.29 9.27 17.13
C GLY A 131 -2.49 10.52 18.00
N GLY A 132 -1.43 11.33 18.15
CA GLY A 132 -1.51 12.65 18.74
C GLY A 132 -0.30 13.02 19.60
N ARG A 133 0.37 14.12 19.24
CA ARG A 133 1.18 15.01 20.09
C ARG A 133 1.87 14.33 21.30
N GLY A 134 3.08 13.80 21.09
CA GLY A 134 3.98 13.50 22.20
C GLY A 134 4.67 14.78 22.66
N SER A 135 4.28 15.33 23.80
CA SER A 135 5.19 16.13 24.63
C SER A 135 6.30 15.17 25.07
N GLY A 136 7.55 15.47 24.72
CA GLY A 136 8.69 14.65 25.12
C GLY A 136 8.76 14.56 26.65
N THR A 137 8.86 13.34 27.17
CA THR A 137 9.33 13.13 28.53
C THR A 137 10.80 13.54 28.60
N ALA A 138 11.18 14.24 29.67
CA ALA A 138 12.57 14.60 29.93
C ALA A 138 13.41 13.32 29.97
N GLY A 139 14.31 13.15 28.99
CA GLY A 139 15.17 11.97 28.85
C GLY A 139 15.11 11.25 27.50
N GLU A 140 14.23 11.63 26.55
CA GLU A 140 14.31 11.11 25.17
C GLU A 140 15.64 11.54 24.53
N ASP A 141 16.44 10.57 24.06
CA ASP A 141 17.53 10.85 23.12
C ASP A 141 16.92 11.41 21.82
N LEU A 142 16.93 12.73 21.70
CA LEU A 142 16.41 13.45 20.54
C LEU A 142 17.19 13.11 19.27
N SER A 143 18.40 12.53 19.39
CA SER A 143 19.23 12.15 18.27
C SER A 143 18.63 10.98 17.46
N GLU A 144 17.92 10.06 18.10
CA GLU A 144 17.27 8.93 17.42
C GLU A 144 15.80 9.18 17.09
N LYS A 145 15.22 10.24 17.64
CA LYS A 145 13.81 10.57 17.44
C LYS A 145 13.48 10.71 15.97
N GLY A 146 12.63 9.82 15.46
CA GLY A 146 12.15 9.85 14.07
C GLY A 146 12.99 9.04 13.09
N LEU A 147 14.07 8.39 13.55
CA LEU A 147 14.81 7.44 12.72
C LEU A 147 13.97 6.21 12.36
N PRO A 148 14.19 5.63 11.18
CA PRO A 148 13.59 4.35 10.82
C PRO A 148 14.28 3.19 11.55
N PHE A 149 13.50 2.20 11.98
CA PHE A 149 14.00 0.96 12.61
C PHE A 149 14.50 -0.08 11.61
N SER A 150 14.16 0.08 10.33
CA SER A 150 14.54 -0.86 9.28
C SER A 150 14.78 -0.10 7.99
N PHE A 151 15.75 -0.57 7.20
CA PHE A 151 15.96 -0.11 5.84
C PHE A 151 14.75 -0.35 4.92
N ARG A 152 13.73 -1.10 5.35
CA ARG A 152 12.45 -1.22 4.63
C ARG A 152 11.63 0.07 4.70
N MET A 153 11.89 0.94 5.68
CA MET A 153 11.23 2.25 5.79
C MET A 153 12.01 3.29 4.96
N PRO A 154 11.33 4.14 4.18
CA PRO A 154 11.99 5.21 3.44
C PRO A 154 12.72 6.18 4.39
N PRO A 155 13.92 6.65 4.05
CA PRO A 155 14.58 7.72 4.79
C PRO A 155 13.74 8.99 4.74
N ALA A 156 13.59 9.66 5.88
CA ALA A 156 12.77 10.86 6.03
C ALA A 156 13.46 11.86 6.98
N PRO A 157 14.53 12.54 6.52
CA PRO A 157 15.37 13.41 7.34
C PRO A 157 14.57 14.40 8.18
N PHE A 158 13.56 15.04 7.59
CA PHE A 158 12.76 16.05 8.28
C PHE A 158 11.76 15.49 9.32
N ARG A 159 11.74 14.17 9.54
CA ARG A 159 11.10 13.53 10.70
C ARG A 159 12.07 13.34 11.86
N GLU A 160 13.38 13.39 11.59
CA GLU A 160 14.44 13.24 12.58
C GLU A 160 14.54 14.51 13.42
N GLY A 161 14.68 14.35 14.74
CA GLY A 161 14.76 15.47 15.68
C GLY A 161 15.74 16.58 15.26
N PRO A 162 17.01 16.26 14.96
CA PRO A 162 18.03 17.25 14.59
C PRO A 162 17.74 18.02 13.30
N HIS A 163 16.90 17.48 12.42
CA HIS A 163 16.62 18.07 11.11
C HIS A 163 15.15 18.48 10.95
N ALA A 164 14.34 18.38 12.01
CA ALA A 164 12.92 18.68 11.94
C ALA A 164 12.67 20.19 11.75
N LEU A 165 11.92 20.55 10.71
CA LEU A 165 11.54 21.95 10.42
C LEU A 165 10.29 22.43 11.17
N GLY A 166 9.66 21.57 11.98
CA GLY A 166 8.45 21.87 12.73
C GLY A 166 7.19 22.04 11.87
N LYS A 167 6.13 22.59 12.48
CA LYS A 167 4.85 22.80 11.80
C LYS A 167 4.98 23.92 10.74
N GLY A 168 4.17 23.85 9.70
CA GLY A 168 4.29 24.70 8.51
C GLY A 168 5.13 24.05 7.40
N HIS A 169 5.93 23.04 7.72
CA HIS A 169 6.76 22.30 6.78
C HIS A 169 6.37 20.82 6.75
N CYS A 170 6.52 20.18 5.59
CA CYS A 170 6.22 18.76 5.47
C CYS A 170 7.39 17.95 6.01
N CYS A 171 7.14 17.09 7.01
CA CYS A 171 8.19 16.26 7.58
C CYS A 171 8.67 15.12 6.65
N VAL A 172 8.02 14.91 5.49
CA VAL A 172 8.53 14.00 4.46
C VAL A 172 9.40 14.75 3.47
N CYS A 173 8.90 15.80 2.83
CA CYS A 173 9.63 16.42 1.73
C CYS A 173 10.40 17.70 2.11
N GLY A 174 10.23 18.23 3.32
CA GLY A 174 10.85 19.48 3.80
C GLY A 174 10.16 20.76 3.32
N GLN A 175 9.32 20.70 2.28
CA GLN A 175 8.71 21.89 1.68
C GLN A 175 7.56 22.48 2.53
N PRO A 176 7.28 23.79 2.43
CA PRO A 176 6.17 24.43 3.12
C PRO A 176 4.80 23.83 2.75
N VAL A 177 3.92 23.70 3.74
CA VAL A 177 2.57 23.14 3.60
C VAL A 177 1.55 24.25 3.66
N TYR A 178 0.68 24.35 2.66
CA TYR A 178 -0.35 25.38 2.58
C TYR A 178 -1.73 24.84 2.94
N ARG A 179 -2.77 25.67 2.74
CA ARG A 179 -4.16 25.33 3.06
C ARG A 179 -4.54 23.96 2.46
N PHE A 180 -5.30 23.19 3.23
CA PHE A 180 -5.72 21.81 2.91
C PHE A 180 -4.57 20.79 2.70
N GLY A 181 -3.35 21.10 3.14
CA GLY A 181 -2.20 20.23 2.91
C GLY A 181 -1.68 20.32 1.47
N TRP A 182 -1.97 21.42 0.77
CA TRP A 182 -1.48 21.64 -0.59
C TRP A 182 0.00 22.05 -0.59
N HIS A 183 0.69 21.76 -1.70
CA HIS A 183 2.15 21.89 -1.83
C HIS A 183 2.61 23.23 -2.40
N ARG A 184 1.68 24.14 -2.70
CA ARG A 184 1.93 25.49 -3.23
C ARG A 184 0.95 26.49 -2.60
N ASP A 185 1.35 27.75 -2.53
CA ASP A 185 0.45 28.81 -2.12
C ASP A 185 -0.49 29.20 -3.27
N LEU A 186 -1.61 28.49 -3.37
CA LEU A 186 -2.65 28.83 -4.35
C LEU A 186 -3.53 30.01 -3.92
N TRP A 187 -3.44 30.41 -2.66
CA TRP A 187 -4.35 31.39 -2.06
C TRP A 187 -3.68 32.74 -1.80
N GLY A 188 -2.40 32.88 -2.14
CA GLY A 188 -1.64 34.12 -2.00
C GLY A 188 -1.51 34.58 -0.55
N THR A 189 -1.58 33.66 0.42
CA THR A 189 -1.51 34.01 1.84
C THR A 189 -0.10 34.39 2.28
N GLY A 190 0.94 34.04 1.51
CA GLY A 190 2.35 34.27 1.81
C GLY A 190 2.90 33.38 2.93
N ALA A 191 2.04 32.91 3.84
CA ALA A 191 2.41 32.12 4.98
C ALA A 191 2.00 30.63 4.85
N PRO A 192 2.88 29.68 5.25
CA PRO A 192 2.51 28.28 5.38
C PRO A 192 1.48 28.04 6.51
N ASN A 193 0.79 26.90 6.45
CA ASN A 193 -0.14 26.47 7.47
C ASN A 193 0.61 25.93 8.71
N ARG A 194 0.75 26.77 9.74
CA ARG A 194 1.38 26.46 11.04
C ARG A 194 0.76 25.30 11.83
N ASN A 195 -0.36 24.73 11.37
CA ASN A 195 -0.99 23.57 12.00
C ASN A 195 -0.75 22.26 11.23
N ALA A 196 -0.14 22.33 10.05
CA ALA A 196 0.13 21.17 9.21
C ALA A 196 1.61 20.77 9.28
N ALA A 197 1.87 19.47 9.27
CA ALA A 197 3.22 18.90 9.16
C ALA A 197 3.37 17.98 7.95
N TRP A 198 2.34 17.92 7.09
CA TRP A 198 2.26 17.00 5.97
C TRP A 198 1.50 17.61 4.80
N HIS A 199 2.03 17.46 3.59
CA HIS A 199 1.20 17.57 2.39
C HIS A 199 0.29 16.36 2.27
N ALA A 200 -0.92 16.57 1.75
CA ALA A 200 -1.83 15.47 1.43
C ALA A 200 -1.21 14.51 0.38
N ALA A 201 -0.44 15.05 -0.59
CA ALA A 201 0.30 14.27 -1.56
C ALA A 201 1.39 13.41 -0.91
N CYS A 202 2.17 13.98 0.01
CA CYS A 202 3.23 13.26 0.72
C CYS A 202 2.68 12.18 1.65
N VAL A 203 1.50 12.38 2.27
CA VAL A 203 0.83 11.30 3.03
C VAL A 203 0.48 10.14 2.10
N ALA A 204 -0.09 10.42 0.93
CA ALA A 204 -0.45 9.37 -0.03
C ALA A 204 0.81 8.63 -0.53
N ALA A 205 1.86 9.37 -0.92
CA ALA A 205 3.13 8.79 -1.34
C ALA A 205 3.78 7.93 -0.24
N TRP A 206 3.82 8.43 1.00
CA TRP A 206 4.36 7.68 2.13
C TRP A 206 3.64 6.36 2.37
N LYS A 207 2.29 6.36 2.35
CA LYS A 207 1.49 5.13 2.45
C LYS A 207 1.81 4.15 1.34
N PHE A 208 1.96 4.65 0.11
CA PHE A 208 2.35 3.83 -1.03
C PHE A 208 3.76 3.23 -0.89
N TRP A 209 4.72 3.99 -0.37
CA TRP A 209 6.10 3.50 -0.18
C TRP A 209 6.21 2.41 0.89
N ILE A 210 5.40 2.48 1.95
CA ILE A 210 5.45 1.49 3.06
C ILE A 210 4.50 0.31 2.85
N ALA A 211 3.51 0.45 1.97
CA ALA A 211 2.51 -0.58 1.67
C ALA A 211 2.14 -0.57 0.16
N PRO A 212 3.09 -0.87 -0.75
CA PRO A 212 2.82 -0.81 -2.18
C PRO A 212 1.81 -1.87 -2.64
N THR A 213 1.65 -2.98 -1.90
CA THR A 213 0.70 -4.07 -2.14
C THR A 213 -0.75 -3.59 -2.27
N ASP A 214 -1.12 -2.55 -1.53
CA ASP A 214 -2.46 -1.93 -1.58
C ASP A 214 -2.76 -1.27 -2.93
N HIS A 215 -1.73 -1.06 -3.76
CA HIS A 215 -1.78 -0.31 -5.01
C HIS A 215 -1.39 -1.16 -6.24
N VAL A 216 -1.55 -2.50 -6.13
CA VAL A 216 -1.22 -3.44 -7.20
C VAL A 216 -1.99 -3.14 -8.50
N LYS A 217 -3.25 -2.68 -8.41
CA LYS A 217 -4.08 -2.39 -9.59
C LYS A 217 -3.48 -1.24 -10.42
N GLU A 218 -3.05 -0.19 -9.75
CA GLU A 218 -2.44 0.99 -10.36
C GLU A 218 -1.10 0.64 -11.02
N LEU A 219 -0.28 -0.19 -10.37
CA LEU A 219 0.99 -0.64 -10.94
C LEU A 219 0.80 -1.61 -12.12
N LYS A 220 -0.16 -2.54 -12.05
CA LYS A 220 -0.54 -3.41 -13.18
C LYS A 220 -0.93 -2.57 -14.40
N ARG A 221 -1.76 -1.54 -14.20
CA ARG A 221 -2.18 -0.63 -15.27
C ARG A 221 -1.00 0.13 -15.86
N ARG A 222 -0.09 0.65 -15.03
CA ARG A 222 1.12 1.35 -15.48
C ARG A 222 2.01 0.46 -16.36
N GLN A 223 2.10 -0.83 -16.06
CA GLN A 223 2.88 -1.80 -16.84
C GLN A 223 2.13 -2.38 -18.04
N GLY A 224 0.98 -1.81 -18.45
CA GLY A 224 0.19 -2.37 -19.54
C GLY A 224 -0.28 -3.81 -19.29
N HIS A 225 -0.44 -4.18 -18.02
CA HIS A 225 -0.76 -5.54 -17.58
C HIS A 225 0.24 -6.59 -18.08
N ARG A 226 1.52 -6.22 -18.23
CA ARG A 226 2.62 -7.12 -18.57
C ARG A 226 3.63 -7.24 -17.43
N CYS A 227 4.16 -8.45 -17.26
CA CYS A 227 5.23 -8.78 -16.34
C CYS A 227 6.46 -7.97 -16.71
N ALA A 228 7.01 -7.22 -15.75
CA ALA A 228 8.14 -6.34 -16.01
C ALA A 228 9.40 -7.09 -16.47
N GLN A 229 9.56 -8.34 -16.03
CA GLN A 229 10.75 -9.14 -16.33
C GLN A 229 10.57 -10.09 -17.52
N SER A 230 9.40 -10.73 -17.65
CA SER A 230 9.19 -11.72 -18.72
C SER A 230 8.39 -11.21 -19.92
N GLY A 231 7.81 -10.01 -19.86
CA GLY A 231 6.95 -9.46 -20.91
C GLY A 231 5.59 -10.16 -21.08
N LYS A 232 5.37 -11.31 -20.41
CA LYS A 232 4.12 -12.08 -20.44
C LYS A 232 2.98 -11.32 -19.75
N ARG A 233 1.73 -11.71 -20.00
CA ARG A 233 0.56 -11.15 -19.31
C ARG A 233 0.67 -11.36 -17.79
N LEU A 234 0.28 -10.35 -17.01
CA LEU A 234 0.20 -10.46 -15.56
C LEU A 234 -0.97 -11.35 -15.15
N LEU A 235 -0.69 -12.29 -14.26
CA LEU A 235 -1.70 -13.16 -13.67
C LEU A 235 -2.37 -12.48 -12.47
N ARG A 236 -3.44 -13.10 -11.96
CA ARG A 236 -4.12 -12.64 -10.73
C ARG A 236 -3.15 -12.66 -9.56
N THR A 237 -2.34 -13.70 -9.46
CA THR A 237 -1.28 -13.96 -8.45
C THR A 237 0.02 -13.20 -8.69
N ALA A 238 0.05 -12.23 -9.60
CA ALA A 238 1.22 -11.40 -9.77
C ALA A 238 1.46 -10.50 -8.55
N GLU A 239 2.72 -10.40 -8.14
CA GLU A 239 3.19 -9.77 -6.91
C GLU A 239 3.97 -8.50 -7.23
N ILE A 240 4.03 -7.59 -6.26
CA ILE A 240 4.85 -6.38 -6.36
C ILE A 240 6.22 -6.69 -5.80
N ASP A 241 7.24 -6.21 -6.49
CA ASP A 241 8.62 -6.46 -6.18
C ASP A 241 9.46 -5.19 -6.44
N HIS A 242 10.60 -5.07 -5.77
CA HIS A 242 11.57 -4.01 -5.95
C HIS A 242 12.64 -4.43 -6.95
N ARG A 243 12.79 -3.77 -8.10
CA ARG A 243 13.80 -4.08 -9.13
C ARG A 243 15.19 -4.28 -8.52
N VAL A 244 15.62 -3.32 -7.70
CA VAL A 244 16.79 -3.43 -6.82
C VAL A 244 16.30 -3.70 -5.40
N PRO A 245 16.70 -4.79 -4.75
CA PRO A 245 16.24 -5.13 -3.40
C PRO A 245 16.73 -4.13 -2.35
N LEU A 246 15.88 -3.78 -1.38
CA LEU A 246 16.18 -2.73 -0.40
C LEU A 246 17.41 -3.04 0.48
N TYR A 247 17.73 -4.32 0.74
CA TYR A 247 18.95 -4.68 1.49
C TYR A 247 20.22 -4.30 0.72
N ARG A 248 20.20 -4.40 -0.61
CA ARG A 248 21.34 -4.04 -1.45
C ARG A 248 21.52 -2.52 -1.47
N ILE A 249 20.42 -1.78 -1.57
CA ILE A 249 20.41 -0.31 -1.50
C ILE A 249 20.96 0.17 -0.16
N TRP A 250 20.58 -0.46 0.95
CA TRP A 250 21.14 -0.17 2.26
C TRP A 250 22.66 -0.39 2.32
N ARG A 251 23.14 -1.49 1.75
CA ARG A 251 24.57 -1.83 1.73
C ARG A 251 25.39 -0.89 0.83
N GLU A 252 24.91 -0.64 -0.38
CA GLU A 252 25.72 -0.06 -1.47
C GLU A 252 25.43 1.40 -1.74
N GLU A 253 24.18 1.84 -1.52
CA GLU A 253 23.70 3.12 -2.03
C GLU A 253 23.43 4.14 -0.90
N ARG A 254 23.68 3.78 0.36
CA ARG A 254 23.36 4.62 1.54
C ARG A 254 23.96 6.03 1.54
N ALA A 255 25.08 6.21 0.82
CA ALA A 255 25.75 7.49 0.68
C ALA A 255 25.14 8.41 -0.39
N ARG A 256 24.16 7.92 -1.17
CA ARG A 256 23.49 8.75 -2.15
C ARG A 256 22.72 9.89 -1.49
N PRO A 257 22.55 11.01 -2.20
CA PRO A 257 21.71 12.09 -1.71
C PRO A 257 20.29 11.60 -1.41
N TRP A 258 19.73 12.05 -0.29
CA TRP A 258 18.39 11.62 0.17
C TRP A 258 17.29 11.65 -0.92
N PRO A 259 17.17 12.69 -1.76
CA PRO A 259 16.15 12.70 -2.80
C PRO A 259 16.32 11.58 -3.83
N ALA A 260 17.56 11.16 -4.10
CA ALA A 260 17.84 10.03 -4.98
C ALA A 260 17.47 8.70 -4.32
N LEU A 261 17.73 8.54 -3.01
CA LEU A 261 17.34 7.36 -2.25
C LEU A 261 15.83 7.09 -2.33
N LEU A 262 14.98 8.12 -2.25
CA LEU A 262 13.52 7.95 -2.30
C LEU A 262 13.01 7.24 -3.58
N ALA A 263 13.77 7.25 -4.68
CA ALA A 263 13.40 6.52 -5.88
C ALA A 263 13.30 5.00 -5.67
N TYR A 264 13.99 4.47 -4.65
CA TYR A 264 14.04 3.04 -4.36
C TYR A 264 12.79 2.46 -3.68
N TRP A 265 11.97 3.28 -3.01
CA TRP A 265 10.65 2.86 -2.49
C TRP A 265 9.50 3.22 -3.43
N GLY A 266 9.79 4.09 -4.39
CA GLY A 266 8.81 4.64 -5.29
C GLY A 266 8.64 3.84 -6.57
N VAL A 267 7.78 4.42 -7.41
CA VAL A 267 7.48 4.00 -8.78
C VAL A 267 8.73 3.65 -9.64
N PRO A 268 9.90 4.30 -9.50
CA PRO A 268 11.09 3.94 -10.29
C PRO A 268 11.65 2.54 -9.99
N ASN A 269 11.57 2.07 -8.75
CA ASN A 269 12.11 0.78 -8.34
C ASN A 269 11.03 -0.28 -8.16
N LEU A 270 9.74 0.08 -8.10
CA LEU A 270 8.66 -0.89 -8.02
C LEU A 270 8.29 -1.48 -9.38
N GLN A 271 8.06 -2.79 -9.39
CA GLN A 271 7.58 -3.56 -10.52
C GLN A 271 6.54 -4.60 -10.10
N VAL A 272 5.72 -5.04 -11.04
CA VAL A 272 4.80 -6.19 -10.87
C VAL A 272 5.31 -7.35 -11.72
N VAL A 273 5.46 -8.51 -11.10
CA VAL A 273 6.00 -9.73 -11.69
C VAL A 273 5.08 -10.92 -11.42
N ASN A 274 5.06 -11.91 -12.30
CA ASN A 274 4.31 -13.14 -12.04
C ASN A 274 5.03 -13.96 -10.95
N ARG A 275 4.26 -14.66 -10.10
CA ARG A 275 4.78 -15.40 -8.94
C ARG A 275 5.98 -16.30 -9.24
N ALA A 276 5.95 -17.08 -10.33
CA ALA A 276 7.09 -17.94 -10.69
C ALA A 276 8.40 -17.15 -10.83
N ILE A 277 8.34 -16.01 -11.52
CA ILE A 277 9.48 -15.11 -11.71
C ILE A 277 9.91 -14.47 -10.38
N HIS A 278 8.94 -14.13 -9.52
CA HIS A 278 9.24 -13.60 -8.20
C HIS A 278 9.99 -14.62 -7.33
N VAL A 279 9.55 -15.88 -7.32
CA VAL A 279 10.18 -16.98 -6.58
C VAL A 279 11.63 -17.19 -7.03
N ASP A 280 11.88 -17.23 -8.34
CA ASP A 280 13.23 -17.38 -8.89
C ASP A 280 14.15 -16.24 -8.42
N LYS A 281 13.64 -15.02 -8.44
CA LYS A 281 14.35 -13.85 -7.95
C LYS A 281 14.63 -13.91 -6.44
N CYS A 282 13.62 -14.26 -5.63
CA CYS A 282 13.79 -14.40 -4.19
C CYS A 282 14.86 -15.45 -3.84
N ALA A 283 14.92 -16.56 -4.58
CA ALA A 283 15.95 -17.58 -4.42
C ALA A 283 17.35 -17.03 -4.74
N ALA A 284 17.49 -16.27 -5.84
CA ALA A 284 18.76 -15.63 -6.20
C ALA A 284 19.23 -14.62 -5.14
N GLU A 285 18.33 -13.78 -4.62
CA GLU A 285 18.63 -12.83 -3.55
C GLU A 285 19.03 -13.52 -2.24
N ALA A 286 18.35 -14.61 -1.88
CA ALA A 286 18.72 -15.41 -0.71
C ALA A 286 20.13 -15.99 -0.86
N GLY A 287 20.49 -16.46 -2.06
CA GLY A 287 21.83 -16.91 -2.41
C GLY A 287 22.89 -15.81 -2.26
N GLU A 288 22.62 -14.60 -2.74
CA GLU A 288 23.51 -13.44 -2.57
C GLU A 288 23.68 -13.07 -1.08
N ARG A 289 22.60 -13.02 -0.31
CA ARG A 289 22.69 -12.73 1.14
C ARG A 289 23.54 -13.79 1.85
N ALA A 290 23.44 -15.05 1.45
CA ALA A 290 24.24 -16.13 2.02
C ALA A 290 25.72 -16.05 1.61
N SER A 291 26.04 -15.72 0.36
CA SER A 291 27.43 -15.58 -0.10
C SER A 291 28.15 -14.43 0.60
N VAL A 292 27.46 -13.30 0.78
CA VAL A 292 28.02 -12.11 1.46
C VAL A 292 28.30 -12.42 2.92
N ARG A 293 27.41 -13.14 3.62
CA ARG A 293 27.67 -13.59 5.00
C ARG A 293 28.89 -14.51 5.10
N ARG A 294 29.07 -15.41 4.13
CA ARG A 294 30.25 -16.30 4.09
C ARG A 294 31.55 -15.56 3.80
N ALA A 295 31.52 -14.57 2.91
CA ALA A 295 32.69 -13.76 2.57
C ALA A 295 33.09 -12.77 3.68
N GLY A 296 32.13 -12.39 4.54
CA GLY A 296 32.32 -11.40 5.60
C GLY A 296 32.82 -11.91 6.97
N GLY A 297 33.02 -13.22 7.17
CA GLY A 297 33.59 -13.80 8.41
C GLY A 297 32.96 -13.31 9.73
N ALA A 298 31.95 -14.01 10.25
CA ALA A 298 31.08 -13.63 11.39
C ALA A 298 31.82 -13.24 12.71
N PRO A 299 31.16 -12.47 13.61
CA PRO A 299 30.17 -13.06 14.52
C PRO A 299 28.78 -12.40 14.47
N ASP A 300 27.81 -13.15 14.98
CA ASP A 300 26.36 -12.86 15.02
C ASP A 300 26.00 -11.47 15.57
N GLU A 301 25.40 -10.63 14.72
CA GLU A 301 24.34 -9.72 15.19
C GLU A 301 23.00 -10.43 15.01
N PRO A 302 22.15 -10.50 16.05
CA PRO A 302 20.86 -11.16 15.96
C PRO A 302 19.93 -10.30 15.10
N PHE A 303 19.87 -10.59 13.80
CA PHE A 303 18.73 -10.18 12.99
C PHE A 303 17.50 -10.92 13.54
N GLY A 304 16.63 -10.15 14.21
CA GLY A 304 15.33 -10.58 14.74
C GLY A 304 14.47 -11.34 13.70
N PRO A 305 13.43 -12.03 14.19
CA PRO A 305 13.02 -13.33 13.69
C PRO A 305 12.61 -13.32 12.22
N ALA A 306 13.14 -14.31 11.51
CA ALA A 306 12.64 -14.81 10.24
C ALA A 306 11.23 -15.39 10.40
N ALA A 307 10.24 -14.54 10.63
CA ALA A 307 8.84 -14.93 10.76
C ALA A 307 7.93 -13.79 10.29
N LEU A 308 7.98 -13.43 9.01
CA LEU A 308 6.92 -12.62 8.37
C LEU A 308 6.78 -12.85 6.85
N ASP A 309 7.33 -13.93 6.29
CA ASP A 309 7.09 -14.36 4.90
C ASP A 309 6.07 -15.52 4.78
N LEU A 310 5.28 -15.76 5.84
CA LEU A 310 4.31 -16.85 5.89
C LEU A 310 2.96 -16.42 6.49
N VAL A 311 2.41 -15.29 6.02
CA VAL A 311 1.01 -14.92 6.32
C VAL A 311 0.31 -14.38 5.07
N LEU A 312 0.32 -15.13 3.96
CA LEU A 312 -0.63 -14.96 2.86
C LEU A 312 -0.87 -16.30 2.13
N SER A 313 -1.28 -17.33 2.85
CA SER A 313 -1.83 -18.57 2.30
C SER A 313 -2.80 -19.17 3.32
N GLY A 314 -3.93 -18.50 3.51
CA GLY A 314 -5.06 -19.09 4.21
C GLY A 314 -5.92 -19.83 3.20
N ASP A 315 -5.89 -21.17 3.26
CA ASP A 315 -7.05 -22.00 2.92
C ASP A 315 -7.48 -22.72 4.21
N PRO A 316 -8.77 -22.67 4.59
CA PRO A 316 -9.28 -23.33 5.79
C PRO A 316 -9.69 -24.78 5.49
N LEU A 317 -9.91 -25.52 6.58
CA LEU A 317 -10.61 -26.81 6.69
C LEU A 317 -9.69 -28.04 6.85
N SER A 318 -9.49 -28.44 8.11
CA SER A 318 -9.97 -29.72 8.65
C SER A 318 -9.60 -29.79 10.14
N GLY A 319 -10.62 -29.73 11.02
CA GLY A 319 -10.44 -30.01 12.45
C GLY A 319 -10.45 -31.53 12.70
N PRO A 320 -9.74 -32.03 13.72
CA PRO A 320 -9.92 -33.40 14.17
C PRO A 320 -11.09 -33.49 15.16
N GLY A 321 -11.95 -34.48 14.96
CA GLY A 321 -12.88 -34.94 15.98
C GLY A 321 -12.11 -35.63 17.10
N GLU A 322 -12.48 -35.31 18.34
CA GLU A 322 -12.14 -36.09 19.52
C GLU A 322 -13.25 -37.11 19.79
N GLY A 323 -12.85 -38.28 20.28
CA GLY A 323 -13.73 -39.22 20.98
C GLY A 323 -13.97 -38.81 22.42
#